data_AF-A0A3M8B3A3-F1
#
_entry.id   AF-A0A3M8B3A3-F1
#
_cell.length_a   1.000
_cell.length_b   1.000
_cell.length_c   1.000
_cell.angle_alpha   90.00
_cell.angle_beta   90.00
_cell.angle_gamma   90.00
#
_symmetry.space_group_name_H-M   'P 1'
#
loop_
_entity.id
_entity.type
_entity.pdbx_description
1 polymer ?
#
loop_
_entity_poly.entity_id
_entity_poly.type
_entity_poly.pdbx_seq_one_letter_code
_entity_poly.pdbx_strand_id
1 'polypeptide(L)'
;MLLVELAAATGLSVRSLRLAEQNKLTVSPPNLRKLSEALGMSIAYLGCFENLPEHTLGQRIKKARLYHGYNKREFGKKLGVSTRMILWWEKDVYRPSEKYMERLDKFLAIFPSL
;
A
#
# COMPACT_ATOMS: atom_id res chain seq x y z
N MET A 1 -21.90 9.66 3.25
CA MET A 1 -21.85 9.24 1.83
C MET A 1 -22.46 7.85 1.74
N LEU A 2 -23.38 7.63 0.80
CA LEU A 2 -23.98 6.33 0.50
C LEU A 2 -23.05 5.48 -0.38
N LEU A 3 -23.23 4.15 -0.36
CA LEU A 3 -22.45 3.22 -1.20
C LEU A 3 -22.56 3.51 -2.70
N VAL A 4 -23.74 3.94 -3.16
CA VAL A 4 -23.98 4.27 -4.58
C VAL A 4 -23.22 5.52 -4.99
N GLU A 5 -23.16 6.52 -4.11
CA GLU A 5 -22.39 7.76 -4.32
C GLU A 5 -20.89 7.46 -4.33
N LEU A 6 -20.41 6.63 -3.40
CA LEU A 6 -19.01 6.22 -3.34
C LEU A 6 -18.60 5.40 -4.58
N ALA A 7 -19.48 4.52 -5.06
CA ALA A 7 -19.27 3.77 -6.29
C ALA A 7 -19.12 4.71 -7.50
N ALA A 8 -20.00 5.71 -7.61
CA ALA A 8 -19.93 6.73 -8.66
C ALA A 8 -18.62 7.55 -8.58
N ALA A 9 -18.21 7.96 -7.38
CA ALA A 9 -16.98 8.75 -7.18
C ALA A 9 -15.70 7.97 -7.49
N THR A 10 -15.68 6.66 -7.22
CA THR A 10 -14.46 5.82 -7.30
C THR A 10 -14.38 4.96 -8.56
N GLY A 11 -15.49 4.81 -9.28
CA GLY A 11 -15.65 3.84 -10.37
C GLY A 11 -15.57 2.38 -9.91
N LEU A 12 -15.72 2.11 -8.61
CA LEU A 12 -15.80 0.75 -8.06
C LEU A 12 -17.24 0.27 -8.05
N SER A 13 -17.46 -1.04 -8.16
CA SER A 13 -18.81 -1.58 -8.09
C SER A 13 -19.38 -1.49 -6.67
N VAL A 14 -20.67 -1.16 -6.55
CA VAL A 14 -21.40 -1.18 -5.27
C VAL A 14 -21.26 -2.54 -4.58
N ARG A 15 -21.26 -3.63 -5.35
CA ARG A 15 -21.05 -4.99 -4.83
C ARG A 15 -19.68 -5.15 -4.17
N SER A 16 -18.60 -4.70 -4.81
CA SER A 16 -17.25 -4.77 -4.26
C SER A 16 -17.13 -3.96 -2.98
N LEU A 17 -17.70 -2.75 -2.95
CA LEU A 17 -17.69 -1.89 -1.75
C LEU A 17 -18.47 -2.54 -0.61
N ARG A 18 -19.67 -3.08 -0.87
CA ARG A 18 -20.46 -3.81 0.13
C ARG A 18 -19.72 -5.02 0.69
N LEU A 19 -19.02 -5.78 -0.16
CA LEU A 19 -18.22 -6.91 0.30
C LEU A 19 -17.04 -6.45 1.17
N ALA A 20 -16.42 -5.32 0.83
CA ALA A 20 -15.35 -4.73 1.63
C ALA A 20 -15.86 -4.28 3.01
N GLU A 21 -17.02 -3.61 3.09
CA GLU A 21 -17.66 -3.24 4.37
C GLU A 21 -17.95 -4.45 5.26
N GLN A 22 -18.30 -5.58 4.64
CA GLN A 22 -18.57 -6.84 5.35
C GLN A 22 -17.29 -7.64 5.68
N ASN A 23 -16.10 -7.08 5.44
CA ASN A 23 -14.80 -7.77 5.58
C ASN A 23 -14.68 -9.05 4.73
N LYS A 24 -15.48 -9.17 3.66
CA LYS A 24 -15.48 -10.33 2.73
C LYS A 24 -14.57 -10.10 1.52
N LEU A 25 -14.06 -8.88 1.32
CA LEU A 25 -13.16 -8.53 0.23
C LEU A 25 -12.09 -7.56 0.71
N THR A 26 -10.82 -7.93 0.57
CA THR A 26 -9.71 -7.00 0.77
C THR A 26 -9.57 -6.06 -0.42
N VAL A 27 -9.63 -4.76 -0.19
CA VAL A 27 -9.44 -3.75 -1.23
C VAL A 27 -7.97 -3.68 -1.64
N SER A 28 -7.70 -3.65 -2.94
CA SER A 28 -6.33 -3.55 -3.45
C SER A 28 -5.74 -2.15 -3.21
N PRO A 29 -4.41 -2.01 -3.05
CA PRO A 29 -3.79 -0.69 -2.84
C PRO A 29 -4.14 0.37 -3.90
N PRO A 30 -4.21 0.06 -5.21
CA PRO A 30 -4.70 1.02 -6.21
C PRO A 30 -6.13 1.50 -5.98
N ASN A 31 -7.02 0.61 -5.51
CA ASN A 31 -8.39 0.98 -5.20
C ASN A 31 -8.49 1.74 -3.88
N LEU A 32 -7.60 1.47 -2.91
CA LEU A 32 -7.49 2.27 -1.68
C LEU A 32 -7.09 3.72 -1.99
N ARG A 33 -6.28 3.99 -3.02
CA ARG A 33 -6.00 5.36 -3.46
C ARG A 33 -7.27 6.10 -3.89
N LYS A 34 -8.10 5.45 -4.71
CA LYS A 34 -9.39 6.02 -5.15
C LYS A 34 -10.34 6.27 -3.98
N LEU A 35 -10.41 5.33 -3.04
CA LEU A 35 -11.21 5.48 -1.83
C LEU A 35 -10.68 6.60 -0.93
N SER A 36 -9.35 6.72 -0.80
CA SER A 36 -8.68 7.78 -0.03
C SER A 36 -9.05 9.16 -0.58
N GLU A 37 -8.97 9.34 -1.90
CA GLU A 37 -9.36 10.58 -2.59
C GLU A 37 -10.85 10.90 -2.39
N ALA A 38 -11.73 9.91 -2.54
CA ALA A 38 -13.18 10.11 -2.41
C ALA A 38 -13.65 10.37 -0.97
N LEU A 39 -13.01 9.73 0.01
CA LEU A 39 -13.42 9.79 1.42
C LEU A 39 -12.66 10.86 2.23
N GLY A 40 -11.58 11.41 1.69
CA GLY A 40 -10.70 12.33 2.43
C GLY A 40 -9.93 11.66 3.57
N MET A 41 -9.81 10.33 3.53
CA MET A 41 -9.14 9.52 4.57
C MET A 41 -7.78 9.05 4.06
N SER A 42 -6.82 8.85 4.95
CA SER A 42 -5.49 8.34 4.55
C SER A 42 -5.59 6.89 4.04
N ILE A 43 -4.70 6.52 3.11
CA ILE A 43 -4.59 5.14 2.61
C ILE A 43 -4.24 4.17 3.75
N ALA A 44 -3.39 4.61 4.68
CA ALA A 44 -3.01 3.81 5.85
C ALA A 44 -4.25 3.44 6.68
N TYR A 45 -5.10 4.43 6.97
CA TYR A 45 -6.32 4.24 7.76
C TYR A 45 -7.29 3.28 7.08
N LEU A 46 -7.56 3.49 5.78
CA LEU A 46 -8.47 2.62 5.02
C LEU A 46 -7.92 1.19 4.86
N GLY A 47 -6.60 1.03 4.85
CA GLY A 47 -5.93 -0.26 4.75
C GLY A 47 -5.64 -0.93 6.10
N CYS A 48 -5.90 -0.26 7.22
CA CYS A 48 -5.47 -0.62 8.57
C CYS A 48 -3.96 -0.92 8.63
N PHE A 49 -3.16 -0.15 7.88
CA PHE A 49 -1.72 -0.41 7.74
C PHE A 49 -0.92 0.05 8.95
N GLU A 50 -1.48 0.88 9.84
CA GLU A 50 -0.87 1.34 11.09
C GLU A 50 -0.43 0.18 11.98
N ASN A 51 -1.16 -0.93 11.94
CA ASN A 51 -0.90 -2.11 12.75
C ASN A 51 0.07 -3.11 12.09
N LEU A 52 0.61 -2.80 10.89
CA LEU A 52 1.59 -3.67 10.26
C LEU A 52 2.91 -3.64 11.06
N PRO A 53 3.60 -4.79 11.18
CA PRO A 53 4.86 -4.88 11.90
C PRO A 53 5.97 -4.12 11.17
N GLU A 54 7.00 -3.75 11.91
CA GLU A 54 8.12 -2.92 11.45
C GLU A 54 9.50 -3.39 11.97
N HIS A 55 9.57 -4.60 12.52
CA HIS A 55 10.77 -5.12 13.19
C HIS A 55 11.90 -5.46 12.20
N THR A 56 11.55 -5.81 10.96
CA THR A 56 12.53 -6.11 9.91
C THR A 56 12.50 -5.07 8.80
N LEU A 57 13.57 -5.01 8.00
CA LEU A 57 13.63 -4.15 6.83
C LEU A 57 12.53 -4.54 5.83
N GLY A 58 12.30 -5.84 5.58
CA GLY A 58 11.24 -6.30 4.70
C GLY A 58 9.84 -5.88 5.17
N GLN A 59 9.59 -5.93 6.47
CA GLN A 59 8.35 -5.44 7.08
C GLN A 59 8.16 -3.93 6.86
N ARG A 60 9.21 -3.13 7.11
CA ARG A 60 9.20 -1.67 6.88
C ARG A 60 8.98 -1.32 5.41
N ILE A 61 9.64 -2.03 4.48
CA ILE A 61 9.44 -1.86 3.03
C ILE A 61 7.98 -2.18 2.65
N LYS A 62 7.42 -3.28 3.16
CA LYS A 62 6.02 -3.66 2.89
C LYS A 62 5.06 -2.60 3.40
N LYS A 63 5.25 -2.12 4.64
CA LYS A 63 4.39 -1.10 5.25
C LYS A 63 4.48 0.22 4.49
N ALA A 64 5.68 0.71 4.20
CA ALA A 64 5.90 1.89 3.37
C ALA A 64 5.21 1.77 2.00
N ARG A 65 5.40 0.66 1.28
CA ARG A 65 4.74 0.45 -0.01
C ARG A 65 3.20 0.57 0.10
N LEU A 66 2.63 0.00 1.15
CA LEU A 66 1.18 -0.01 1.38
C LEU A 66 0.64 1.37 1.82
N TYR A 67 1.39 2.10 2.65
CA TYR A 67 1.07 3.49 3.03
C TYR A 67 0.96 4.40 1.82
N HIS A 68 1.84 4.23 0.84
CA HIS A 68 1.80 4.97 -0.43
C HIS A 68 0.81 4.36 -1.45
N GLY A 69 0.03 3.35 -1.05
CA GLY A 69 -1.03 2.75 -1.84
C GLY A 69 -0.56 1.96 -3.05
N TYR A 70 0.70 1.48 -3.09
CA TYR A 70 1.21 0.75 -4.25
C TYR A 70 1.06 -0.76 -4.12
N ASN A 71 0.68 -1.42 -5.21
CA ASN A 71 0.93 -2.85 -5.33
C ASN A 71 2.42 -3.13 -5.68
N LYS A 72 2.86 -4.38 -5.53
CA LYS A 72 4.27 -4.75 -5.77
C LYS A 72 4.77 -4.42 -7.18
N ARG A 73 3.90 -4.52 -8.19
CA ARG A 73 4.22 -4.23 -9.59
C ARG A 73 4.45 -2.73 -9.81
N GLU A 74 3.57 -1.89 -9.29
CA GLU A 74 3.71 -0.43 -9.32
C GLU A 74 4.96 0.03 -8.57
N PHE A 75 5.19 -0.54 -7.39
CA PHE A 75 6.36 -0.21 -6.57
C PHE A 75 7.67 -0.63 -7.22
N GLY A 76 7.73 -1.82 -7.82
CA GLY A 76 8.87 -2.27 -8.61
C GLY A 76 9.18 -1.31 -9.75
N LYS A 77 8.15 -0.86 -10.50
CA LYS A 77 8.32 0.15 -11.55
C LYS A 77 8.91 1.46 -11.01
N LYS A 78 8.44 1.94 -9.85
CA LYS A 78 8.98 3.16 -9.22
C LYS A 78 10.45 3.02 -8.81
N LEU A 79 10.86 1.84 -8.38
CA LEU A 79 12.24 1.56 -7.94
C LEU A 79 13.16 1.08 -9.07
N GLY A 80 12.61 0.78 -10.25
CA GLY A 80 13.34 0.23 -11.38
C GLY A 80 13.74 -1.24 -11.20
N VAL A 81 12.92 -2.02 -10.50
CA VAL A 81 13.17 -3.45 -10.21
C VAL A 81 11.95 -4.32 -10.52
N SER A 82 12.16 -5.63 -10.61
CA SER A 82 11.07 -6.57 -10.86
C SER A 82 10.15 -6.73 -9.64
N THR A 83 8.89 -7.12 -9.88
CA THR A 83 7.93 -7.48 -8.82
C THR A 83 8.49 -8.58 -7.90
N ARG A 84 9.28 -9.52 -8.44
CA ARG A 84 9.90 -10.61 -7.69
C ARG A 84 10.95 -10.10 -6.70
N MET A 85 11.71 -9.07 -7.08
CA MET A 85 12.69 -8.43 -6.21
C MET A 85 12.03 -7.75 -5.01
N ILE A 86 10.92 -7.04 -5.23
CA ILE A 86 10.10 -6.48 -4.14
C ILE A 86 9.60 -7.58 -3.21
N LEU A 87 9.08 -8.68 -3.74
CA LEU A 87 8.63 -9.81 -2.93
C LEU A 87 9.76 -10.37 -2.05
N TRP A 88 10.97 -10.50 -2.59
CA TRP A 88 12.11 -11.00 -1.84
C TRP A 88 12.60 -10.04 -0.76
N TRP A 89 12.64 -8.74 -1.05
CA TRP A 89 12.96 -7.72 -0.05
C TRP A 89 11.95 -7.71 1.09
N GLU A 90 10.65 -7.76 0.78
CA GLU A 90 9.59 -7.80 1.81
C GLU A 90 9.58 -9.08 2.65
N LYS A 91 10.21 -10.14 2.17
CA LYS A 91 10.36 -11.42 2.89
C LYS A 91 11.73 -11.54 3.58
N ASP A 92 12.55 -10.49 3.53
CA ASP A 92 13.93 -10.48 4.03
C ASP A 92 14.81 -11.62 3.43
N VAL A 93 14.45 -12.14 2.25
CA VAL A 93 15.23 -13.19 1.54
C VAL A 93 16.49 -12.60 0.94
N TYR A 94 16.40 -11.37 0.44
CA TYR A 94 17.53 -10.59 -0.06
C TYR A 94 17.44 -9.19 0.50
N ARG A 95 18.59 -8.58 0.77
CA ARG A 95 18.66 -7.15 1.12
C ARG A 95 18.80 -6.30 -0.15
N PRO A 96 18.15 -5.13 -0.23
CA PRO A 96 18.44 -4.15 -1.28
C PRO A 96 19.90 -3.71 -1.18
N SER A 97 20.55 -3.46 -2.33
CA SER A 97 21.84 -2.79 -2.33
C SER A 97 21.70 -1.32 -1.96
N GLU A 98 22.81 -0.65 -1.62
CA GLU A 98 22.85 0.77 -1.24
C GLU A 98 22.12 1.68 -2.23
N LYS A 99 22.39 1.52 -3.53
CA LYS A 99 21.67 2.22 -4.62
C LYS A 99 20.14 2.11 -4.53
N TYR A 100 19.61 0.96 -4.11
CA TYR A 100 18.16 0.78 -3.97
C TYR A 100 17.65 1.23 -2.60
N MET A 101 18.49 1.20 -1.57
CA MET A 101 18.19 1.78 -0.26
C MET A 101 17.95 3.30 -0.38
N GLU A 102 18.82 4.03 -1.08
CA GLU A 102 18.62 5.47 -1.33
C GLU A 102 17.28 5.80 -2.01
N ARG A 103 16.81 4.90 -2.89
CA ARG A 103 15.51 5.03 -3.56
C ARG A 103 14.36 4.70 -2.62
N LEU A 104 14.55 3.72 -1.73
CA LEU A 104 13.57 3.31 -0.73
C LEU A 104 13.41 4.35 0.37
N ASP A 105 14.43 5.12 0.72
CA ASP A 105 14.39 6.12 1.79
C ASP A 105 13.26 7.14 1.61
N LYS A 106 13.00 7.54 0.36
CA LYS A 106 11.86 8.41 0.00
C LYS A 106 10.50 7.85 0.45
N PHE A 107 10.37 6.53 0.48
CA PHE A 107 9.14 5.85 0.91
C PHE A 107 9.18 5.49 2.40
N LEU A 108 10.36 5.16 2.93
CA LEU A 108 10.58 4.84 4.34
C LEU A 108 10.48 6.06 5.27
N ALA A 109 10.47 7.28 4.72
CA ALA A 109 10.25 8.53 5.46
C ALA A 109 8.90 8.61 6.21
N ILE A 110 8.02 7.61 6.09
CA ILE A 110 6.82 7.48 6.92
C ILE A 110 7.14 7.09 8.37
N PHE A 111 8.33 6.55 8.63
CA PHE A 111 8.78 6.19 9.97
C PHE A 111 9.47 7.41 10.59
N PRO A 112 9.17 7.75 11.86
CA PRO A 112 9.90 8.80 12.55
C PRO A 112 11.39 8.46 12.58
N SER A 113 12.25 9.43 12.29
CA SER A 113 13.67 9.36 12.59
C SER A 113 13.81 9.12 14.10
N LEU A 114 14.56 8.09 14.50
CA LEU A 114 14.98 7.93 15.89
C LEU A 114 15.87 9.10 16.31
#